data_AF-I0WYE1-F1
#
_entry.id   AF-I0WYE1-F1
#
_cell.length_a   1.000
_cell.length_b   1.000
_cell.length_c   1.000
_cell.angle_alpha   90.00
_cell.angle_beta   90.00
_cell.angle_gamma   90.00
#
_symmetry.space_group_name_H-M   'P 1'
#
loop_
_entity.id
_entity.type
_entity.pdbx_description
1 polymer ?
#
loop_
_entity_poly.entity_id
_entity_poly.type
_entity_poly.pdbx_seq_one_letter_code
_entity_poly.pdbx_strand_id
1 'polypeptide(L)'
;MSVGPGLGPRLETDLAYAEYEKFTTLDVEAPQHITRARALTRWWRGRQEALRGGDGFGGRFTPGFVIDALYTGSSEETVCARNARAAFDHPLAEEIPTVELLVEHADAGDETWVKENGVVVYPQVPADRPEP
;
A
#
# COMPACT_ATOMS: atom_id res chain seq x y z
N MET A 1 -8.42 -1.75 -15.70
CA MET A 1 -9.22 -2.40 -14.63
C MET A 1 -8.76 -1.74 -13.33
N SER A 2 -9.58 -0.84 -12.77
CA SER A 2 -9.27 -0.15 -11.51
C SER A 2 -9.58 -1.12 -10.37
N VAL A 3 -8.58 -1.47 -9.56
CA VAL A 3 -8.80 -2.17 -8.30
C VAL A 3 -9.30 -1.11 -7.31
N GLY A 4 -10.62 -0.98 -7.23
CA GLY A 4 -11.37 -0.28 -6.18
C GLY A 4 -11.35 1.25 -6.20
N PRO A 5 -12.03 1.93 -7.16
CA PRO A 5 -12.24 3.36 -7.04
C PRO A 5 -13.14 3.65 -5.82
N GLY A 6 -12.69 4.54 -4.93
CA GLY A 6 -13.49 5.09 -3.82
C GLY A 6 -13.37 4.36 -2.47
N LEU A 7 -12.47 3.38 -2.29
CA LEU A 7 -12.28 2.77 -0.96
C LEU A 7 -11.58 3.72 0.02
N GLY A 8 -10.56 4.47 -0.44
CA GLY A 8 -9.84 5.45 0.40
C GLY A 8 -10.77 6.47 1.05
N PRO A 9 -11.57 7.22 0.26
CA PRO A 9 -12.53 8.19 0.81
C PRO A 9 -13.56 7.58 1.77
N ARG A 10 -14.00 6.34 1.52
CA ARG A 10 -14.92 5.64 2.43
C ARG A 10 -14.26 5.31 3.76
N LEU A 11 -13.03 4.78 3.71
CA LEU A 11 -12.27 4.46 4.92
C LEU A 11 -12.00 5.72 5.74
N GLU A 12 -11.58 6.81 5.10
CA GLU A 12 -11.35 8.10 5.78
C GLU A 12 -12.63 8.65 6.42
N THR A 13 -13.77 8.56 5.73
CA THR A 13 -15.07 8.96 6.31
C THR A 13 -15.37 8.15 7.56
N ASP A 14 -15.21 6.83 7.50
CA ASP A 14 -15.50 5.92 8.62
C ASP A 14 -14.55 6.17 9.80
N LEU A 15 -13.27 6.45 9.52
CA LEU A 15 -12.25 6.75 10.54
C LEU A 15 -12.49 8.11 11.20
N ALA A 16 -12.79 9.15 10.42
CA ALA A 16 -13.12 10.48 10.94
C ALA A 16 -14.40 10.44 11.77
N TYR A 17 -15.45 9.75 11.29
CA TYR A 17 -16.69 9.55 12.04
C TYR A 17 -16.46 8.82 13.37
N ALA A 18 -15.51 7.89 13.41
CA ALA A 18 -15.13 7.17 14.61
C ALA A 18 -14.11 7.93 15.49
N GLU A 19 -13.85 9.21 15.21
CA GLU A 19 -12.97 10.10 15.97
C GLU A 19 -11.53 9.54 16.10
N TYR A 20 -11.03 8.89 15.05
CA TYR A 20 -9.62 8.53 15.00
C TYR A 20 -8.75 9.78 14.94
N GLU A 21 -7.79 9.87 15.86
CA GLU A 21 -6.81 10.97 15.92
C GLU A 21 -5.68 10.83 14.90
N LYS A 22 -5.40 9.58 14.48
CA LYS A 22 -4.28 9.26 13.61
C LYS A 22 -4.61 8.15 12.62
N PHE A 23 -4.21 8.35 11.37
CA PHE A 23 -4.28 7.36 10.30
C PHE A 23 -2.94 7.27 9.57
N THR A 24 -2.36 6.06 9.52
CA THR A 24 -1.10 5.81 8.80
C THR A 24 -1.35 4.83 7.67
N THR A 25 -1.01 5.24 6.45
CA THR A 25 -0.93 4.36 5.28
C THR A 25 0.50 3.90 5.08
N LEU A 26 0.71 2.58 5.05
CA LEU A 26 1.99 1.98 4.67
C LEU A 26 1.89 1.46 3.24
N ASP A 27 2.61 2.12 2.34
CA ASP A 27 2.75 1.78 0.93
C ASP A 27 4.03 0.95 0.74
N VAL A 28 3.89 -0.36 0.53
CA VAL A 28 5.03 -1.27 0.38
C VAL A 28 5.21 -1.62 -1.08
N GLU A 29 6.31 -1.16 -1.65
CA GLU A 29 6.61 -1.27 -3.07
C GLU A 29 7.77 -2.23 -3.33
N ALA A 30 7.60 -3.08 -4.34
CA ALA A 30 8.59 -4.04 -4.78
C ALA A 30 8.43 -4.33 -6.27
N PRO A 31 9.51 -4.69 -6.99
CA PRO A 31 9.39 -5.02 -8.41
C PRO A 31 8.41 -6.16 -8.65
N GLN A 32 7.65 -6.07 -9.74
CA GLN A 32 6.63 -7.04 -10.13
C GLN A 32 7.14 -8.49 -10.08
N HIS A 33 8.34 -8.75 -10.62
CA HIS A 33 8.92 -10.09 -10.66
C HIS A 33 9.24 -10.64 -9.26
N ILE A 34 9.68 -9.79 -8.33
CA ILE A 34 9.91 -10.14 -6.93
C ILE A 34 8.57 -10.46 -6.25
N THR A 35 7.55 -9.63 -6.46
CA THR A 35 6.21 -9.83 -5.88
C THR A 35 5.59 -11.14 -6.35
N ARG A 36 5.69 -11.47 -7.64
CA ARG A 36 5.26 -12.78 -8.18
C ARG A 36 5.99 -13.95 -7.50
N ALA A 37 7.33 -13.88 -7.44
CA ALA A 37 8.14 -14.94 -6.86
C ALA A 37 7.84 -15.16 -5.36
N ARG A 38 7.70 -14.06 -4.60
CA ARG A 38 7.35 -14.11 -3.17
C ARG A 38 5.94 -14.67 -2.95
N ALA A 39 4.95 -14.26 -3.75
CA ALA A 39 3.58 -14.79 -3.65
C ALA A 39 3.52 -16.30 -3.89
N LEU A 40 4.20 -16.79 -4.94
CA LEU A 40 4.29 -18.22 -5.24
C LEU A 40 4.99 -18.99 -4.13
N THR A 41 6.12 -18.46 -3.64
CA THR A 41 6.91 -19.07 -2.57
C THR A 41 6.11 -19.18 -1.27
N ARG A 42 5.40 -18.10 -0.88
CA ARG A 42 4.53 -18.07 0.31
C ARG A 42 3.44 -19.14 0.20
N TRP A 43 2.75 -19.21 -0.93
CA TRP A 43 1.69 -20.20 -1.13
C TRP A 43 2.25 -21.63 -1.06
N TRP A 44 3.35 -21.91 -1.76
CA TRP A 44 3.95 -23.24 -1.76
C TRP A 44 4.38 -23.68 -0.35
N ARG A 45 5.00 -22.77 0.41
CA ARG A 45 5.36 -23.02 1.80
C ARG A 45 4.14 -23.39 2.65
N GLY A 46 3.06 -22.62 2.55
CA GLY A 46 1.81 -22.93 3.25
C GLY A 46 1.27 -24.32 2.89
N ARG A 47 1.35 -24.72 1.61
CA ARG A 47 0.94 -26.05 1.16
C ARG A 47 1.79 -27.16 1.76
N GLN A 48 3.11 -26.96 1.85
CA GLN A 48 4.01 -27.91 2.50
C GLN A 48 3.73 -28.04 4.01
N GLU A 49 3.41 -26.93 4.67
CA GLU A 49 3.04 -26.93 6.09
C GLU A 49 1.70 -27.66 6.32
N ALA A 50 0.70 -27.46 5.45
CA ALA A 50 -0.57 -28.19 5.50
C ALA A 50 -0.39 -29.71 5.39
N LEU A 51 0.47 -30.16 4.47
CA LEU A 51 0.78 -31.60 4.31
C LEU A 51 1.44 -32.20 5.56
N ARG A 52 2.04 -31.37 6.42
CA ARG A 52 2.67 -31.78 7.68
C ARG A 52 1.73 -31.63 8.90
N GLY A 53 0.45 -31.40 8.68
CA GLY A 53 -0.55 -31.25 9.75
C GLY A 53 -0.72 -29.81 10.25
N GLY A 54 -0.20 -28.81 9.52
CA GLY A 54 -0.48 -27.40 9.76
C GLY A 54 -1.89 -26.97 9.30
N ASP A 55 -2.08 -25.67 9.07
CA ASP A 55 -3.35 -25.13 8.57
C ASP A 55 -3.80 -25.85 7.27
N GLY A 56 -4.96 -26.50 7.31
CA GLY A 56 -5.50 -27.30 6.21
C GLY A 56 -5.81 -26.49 4.95
N PHE A 57 -5.92 -25.16 5.05
CA PHE A 57 -6.08 -24.30 3.87
C PHE A 57 -4.77 -24.11 3.10
N GLY A 58 -3.61 -24.39 3.71
CA GLY A 58 -2.31 -24.39 3.04
C GLY A 58 -1.90 -23.05 2.42
N GLY A 59 -2.41 -21.95 2.99
CA GLY A 59 -2.18 -20.59 2.52
C GLY A 59 -3.08 -20.18 1.33
N ARG A 60 -3.28 -18.87 1.18
CA ARG A 60 -4.06 -18.30 0.08
C ARG A 60 -3.20 -18.19 -1.18
N PHE A 61 -3.71 -18.72 -2.29
CA PHE A 61 -3.09 -18.58 -3.61
C PHE A 61 -3.50 -17.24 -4.23
N THR A 62 -2.51 -16.48 -4.70
CA THR A 62 -2.71 -15.28 -5.52
C THR A 62 -2.18 -15.56 -6.93
N PRO A 63 -3.05 -15.67 -7.95
CA PRO A 63 -2.59 -15.87 -9.32
C PRO A 63 -1.71 -14.74 -9.82
N GLY A 64 -0.67 -15.07 -10.62
CA GLY A 64 0.28 -14.08 -11.14
C GLY A 64 -0.39 -12.95 -11.93
N PHE A 65 -1.39 -13.25 -12.75
CA PHE A 65 -2.11 -12.22 -13.53
C PHE A 65 -2.86 -11.20 -12.64
N VAL A 66 -3.25 -11.57 -11.42
CA VAL A 66 -3.87 -10.63 -10.47
C VAL A 66 -2.84 -9.65 -9.94
N ILE A 67 -1.64 -10.14 -9.63
CA ILE A 67 -0.50 -9.28 -9.27
C ILE A 67 -0.19 -8.37 -10.45
N ASP A 68 -0.19 -8.89 -11.68
CA ASP A 68 0.15 -8.12 -12.87
C ASP A 68 -0.79 -6.97 -13.15
N ALA A 69 -2.07 -7.15 -12.86
CA ALA A 69 -3.05 -6.09 -13.00
C ALA A 69 -2.78 -4.89 -12.06
N LEU A 70 -1.99 -5.07 -11.00
CA LEU A 70 -1.57 -4.00 -10.09
C LEU A 70 -0.36 -3.21 -10.61
N TYR A 71 0.41 -3.77 -11.53
CA TYR A 71 1.57 -3.13 -12.15
C TYR A 71 1.19 -2.63 -13.54
N THR A 72 0.76 -1.37 -13.63
CA THR A 72 0.40 -0.78 -14.93
C THR A 72 1.68 -0.39 -15.68
N GLY A 73 2.05 -1.15 -16.72
CA GLY A 73 3.36 -1.07 -17.39
C GLY A 73 3.75 0.27 -18.05
N SER A 74 2.92 1.32 -17.97
CA SER A 74 3.25 2.69 -18.41
C SER A 74 3.51 3.64 -17.22
N SER A 75 3.42 3.15 -15.99
CA SER A 75 3.53 3.91 -14.75
C SER A 75 4.67 3.31 -13.94
N GLU A 76 5.52 4.16 -13.36
CA GLU A 76 6.51 3.72 -12.37
C GLU A 76 5.84 3.24 -11.08
N GLU A 77 4.66 3.80 -10.76
CA GLU A 77 3.90 3.49 -9.54
C GLU A 77 2.87 2.38 -9.79
N THR A 78 2.68 1.51 -8.78
CA THR A 78 1.63 0.49 -8.79
C THR A 78 0.24 1.11 -8.56
N VAL A 79 -0.80 0.33 -8.79
CA VAL A 79 -2.18 0.71 -8.40
C VAL A 79 -2.25 0.99 -6.90
N CYS A 80 -1.50 0.25 -6.06
CA CYS A 80 -1.46 0.45 -4.61
C CYS A 80 -0.84 1.80 -4.25
N ALA A 81 0.35 2.09 -4.78
CA ALA A 81 1.02 3.37 -4.63
C ALA A 81 0.14 4.57 -4.99
N ARG A 82 -0.55 4.49 -6.13
CA ARG A 82 -1.49 5.56 -6.54
C ARG A 82 -2.66 5.70 -5.58
N ASN A 83 -3.23 4.59 -5.11
CA ASN A 83 -4.34 4.62 -4.17
C ASN A 83 -3.91 5.19 -2.81
N ALA A 84 -2.71 4.85 -2.32
CA ALA A 84 -2.15 5.36 -1.08
C ALA A 84 -1.93 6.88 -1.12
N ARG A 85 -1.32 7.38 -2.21
CA ARG A 85 -1.14 8.82 -2.46
C ARG A 85 -2.48 9.53 -2.60
N ALA A 86 -3.42 8.95 -3.36
CA ALA A 86 -4.74 9.53 -3.54
C ALA A 86 -5.54 9.63 -2.23
N ALA A 87 -5.38 8.67 -1.30
CA ALA A 87 -5.96 8.74 0.03
C ALA A 87 -5.28 9.85 0.87
N PHE A 88 -3.95 9.87 0.90
CA PHE A 88 -3.19 10.91 1.60
C PHE A 88 -3.55 12.33 1.14
N ASP A 89 -3.79 12.53 -0.16
CA ASP A 89 -4.15 13.82 -0.76
C ASP A 89 -5.64 14.13 -0.77
N HIS A 90 -6.48 13.22 -0.29
CA HIS A 90 -7.91 13.41 -0.31
C HIS A 90 -8.33 14.45 0.75
N PRO A 91 -9.30 15.35 0.46
CA PRO A 91 -9.74 16.35 1.44
C PRO A 91 -10.30 15.78 2.75
N LEU A 92 -10.85 14.56 2.73
CA LEU A 92 -11.34 13.92 3.97
C LEU A 92 -10.19 13.53 4.91
N ALA A 93 -8.95 13.46 4.44
CA ALA A 93 -7.79 13.29 5.30
C ALA A 93 -7.60 14.48 6.26
N GLU A 94 -8.16 15.67 5.95
CA GLU A 94 -8.12 16.84 6.82
C GLU A 94 -9.01 16.68 8.07
N GLU A 95 -10.00 15.78 8.02
CA GLU A 95 -10.89 15.48 9.15
C GLU A 95 -10.24 14.57 10.20
N ILE A 96 -9.04 14.05 9.91
CA ILE A 96 -8.22 13.25 10.83
C ILE A 96 -7.02 14.11 11.26
N PRO A 97 -6.83 14.37 12.56
CA PRO A 97 -5.80 15.30 13.04
C PRO A 97 -4.38 14.98 12.57
N THR A 98 -4.00 13.70 12.48
CA THR A 98 -2.70 13.27 11.95
C THR A 98 -2.86 12.22 10.86
N VAL A 99 -2.35 12.49 9.66
CA VAL A 99 -2.33 11.53 8.55
C VAL A 99 -0.91 11.32 8.08
N GLU A 100 -0.48 10.07 7.97
CA GLU A 100 0.86 9.69 7.54
C GLU A 100 0.82 8.78 6.32
N LEU A 101 1.74 9.01 5.38
CA LEU A 101 2.06 8.10 4.29
C LEU A 101 3.53 7.69 4.43
N LEU A 102 3.74 6.41 4.71
CA LEU A 102 5.05 5.77 4.76
C LEU A 102 5.20 4.94 3.49
N VAL A 103 6.21 5.21 2.67
CA VAL A 103 6.51 4.44 1.47
C VAL A 103 7.79 3.66 1.71
N GLU A 104 7.70 2.33 1.69
CA GLU A 104 8.84 1.44 1.78
C GLU A 104 9.12 0.83 0.41
N HIS A 105 10.32 1.05 -0.11
CA HIS A 105 10.73 0.48 -1.39
C HIS A 105 11.72 -0.66 -1.15
N ALA A 106 11.44 -1.85 -1.70
CA ALA A 106 12.33 -3.00 -1.54
C ALA A 106 13.77 -2.75 -2.08
N ASP A 107 13.91 -1.85 -3.06
CA ASP A 107 15.16 -1.58 -3.78
C ASP A 107 15.60 -0.10 -3.71
N ALA A 108 14.91 0.75 -2.97
CA ALA A 108 15.23 2.18 -2.84
C ALA A 108 15.13 2.65 -1.38
N GLY A 109 15.31 3.95 -1.13
CA GLY A 109 15.13 4.52 0.20
C GLY A 109 13.66 4.69 0.56
N ASP A 110 13.37 4.79 1.86
CA ASP A 110 12.01 5.00 2.37
C ASP A 110 11.60 6.48 2.24
N GLU A 111 10.30 6.71 2.05
CA GLU A 111 9.69 8.05 2.07
C GLU A 111 8.71 8.17 3.24
N THR A 112 8.67 9.33 3.88
CA THR A 112 7.69 9.63 4.94
C THR A 112 7.08 10.99 4.70
N TRP A 113 5.74 11.02 4.68
CA TRP A 113 4.94 12.21 4.51
C TRP A 113 3.96 12.32 5.67
N VAL A 114 3.88 13.49 6.30
CA VAL A 114 3.00 13.73 7.44
C VAL A 114 2.16 14.97 7.20
N LYS A 115 0.84 14.85 7.37
CA LYS A 115 -0.13 15.94 7.48
C LYS A 115 -0.61 16.05 8.93
N GLU A 116 -0.52 17.25 9.48
CA GLU A 116 -1.17 17.63 10.74
C GLU A 116 -2.27 18.63 10.44
N ASN A 117 -3.52 18.27 10.76
CA ASN A 117 -4.72 19.06 10.47
C ASN A 117 -4.76 19.55 9.00
N GLY A 118 -4.49 18.63 8.07
CA GLY A 118 -4.44 18.91 6.63
C GLY A 118 -3.15 19.58 6.11
N VAL A 119 -2.25 20.03 6.98
CA VAL A 119 -1.02 20.74 6.58
C VAL A 119 0.16 19.77 6.55
N VAL A 120 0.87 19.69 5.42
CA VAL A 120 2.09 18.88 5.31
C VAL A 120 3.19 19.48 6.20
N VAL A 121 3.66 18.72 7.19
CA VAL A 121 4.65 19.18 8.19
C VAL A 121 6.02 18.53 8.03
N TYR A 122 6.11 17.34 7.42
CA TYR A 122 7.38 16.65 7.18
C TYR A 122 7.36 15.84 5.88
N PRO A 123 8.19 16.20 4.88
CA PRO A 123 8.61 15.28 3.84
C PRO A 123 10.04 14.79 4.13
N GLN A 124 10.22 13.48 4.35
CA GLN A 124 11.50 12.81 4.15
C GLN A 124 11.42 12.09 2.81
N VAL A 125 12.05 12.66 1.78
CA VAL A 125 12.16 12.05 0.45
C VAL A 125 13.64 11.73 0.21
N PRO A 126 13.99 10.54 -0.30
CA PRO A 126 15.36 10.23 -0.70
C PRO A 126 15.90 11.29 -1.68
N ALA A 127 17.16 11.68 -1.52
CA ALA A 127 17.78 12.82 -2.21
C ALA A 127 17.80 12.76 -3.75
N ASP A 128 17.42 11.62 -4.36
CA ASP A 128 17.53 11.36 -5.80
C ASP A 128 16.18 11.46 -6.56
N ARG A 129 15.08 11.89 -5.94
CA ARG A 129 13.80 12.09 -6.65
C ARG A 129 13.72 13.50 -7.26
N PRO A 130 13.43 13.66 -8.57
CA PRO A 130 13.15 14.98 -9.14
C PRO A 130 11.86 15.55 -8.54
N GLU A 131 11.86 16.83 -8.17
CA GLU A 131 10.65 17.55 -7.73
C GLU A 131 9.60 17.59 -8.86
N PRO A 132 8.29 17.60 -8.50
CA PRO A 132 7.19 17.66 -9.46
C PRO A 132 7.14 18.96 -10.29
#